data_AF-A0A8J2KYV8-F1
#
_entry.id   AF-A0A8J2KYV8-F1
#
_cell.length_a   1.000
_cell.length_b   1.000
_cell.length_c   1.000
_cell.angle_alpha   90.00
_cell.angle_beta   90.00
_cell.angle_gamma   90.00
#
_symmetry.space_group_name_H-M   'P 1'
#
loop_
_entity.id
_entity.type
_entity.pdbx_description
1 polymer ?
#
loop_
_entity_poly.entity_id
_entity_poly.type
_entity_poly.pdbx_seq_one_letter_code
_entity_poly.pdbx_strand_id
1 'polypeptide(L)'
;MISPENLDQVIKILERRFGRPDIVIRTLIEKARKTPSPKEAKLEMLITFSNAVQNLVAIMRILKGTAYMLNPELTEELVSKLPSHLKLKWGKFVLKQSDPITLEHLANWLDNVANAASITSSFVFETDSKPGYKKDDRFKKKPETVLTVTEDARANSVPQQEMLKKCHICEKSSHPPDKCTEIKKLTVDERWKLVSNKSLCFHCLQKG
;
A
#
# COMPACT_ATOMS: atom_id res chain seq x y z
N MET A 1 15.60 40.54 -18.58
CA MET A 1 16.31 40.00 -19.77
C MET A 1 15.48 38.88 -20.41
N ILE A 2 14.23 39.19 -20.78
CA ILE A 2 13.38 38.33 -21.62
C ILE A 2 12.89 39.28 -22.71
N SER A 3 13.57 39.30 -23.84
CA SER A 3 13.13 40.04 -25.01
C SER A 3 12.10 39.18 -25.76
N PRO A 4 10.99 39.75 -26.27
CA PRO A 4 9.94 39.02 -27.00
C PRO A 4 10.48 38.17 -28.16
N GLU A 5 11.57 38.62 -28.77
CA GLU A 5 12.23 37.99 -29.93
C GLU A 5 12.86 36.62 -29.60
N ASN A 6 13.18 36.36 -28.32
CA ASN A 6 13.76 35.09 -27.87
C ASN A 6 12.72 34.14 -27.27
N LEU A 7 11.45 34.55 -27.17
CA LEU A 7 10.41 33.76 -26.50
C LEU A 7 10.15 32.44 -27.24
N ASP A 8 10.00 32.49 -28.57
CA ASP A 8 9.79 31.29 -29.40
C ASP A 8 10.98 30.32 -29.36
N GLN A 9 12.21 30.85 -29.31
CA GLN A 9 13.43 30.05 -29.17
C GLN A 9 13.46 29.36 -27.80
N VAL A 10 13.14 30.09 -26.74
CA VAL A 10 13.07 29.55 -25.37
C VAL A 10 11.96 28.51 -25.24
N ILE A 11 10.77 28.75 -25.81
CA ILE A 11 9.66 27.80 -25.83
C ILE A 11 10.06 26.53 -26.58
N LYS A 12 10.65 26.63 -27.79
CA LYS A 12 11.14 25.46 -28.53
C LYS A 12 12.20 24.67 -27.77
N ILE A 13 13.13 25.34 -27.08
CA ILE A 13 14.14 24.67 -26.26
C ILE A 13 13.49 23.94 -25.07
N LEU A 14 12.50 24.57 -24.43
CA LEU A 14 11.75 23.98 -23.32
C LEU A 14 10.90 22.81 -23.78
N GLU A 15 10.21 22.90 -24.93
CA GLU A 15 9.47 21.79 -25.53
C GLU A 15 10.41 20.63 -25.90
N ARG A 16 11.58 20.94 -26.47
CA ARG A 16 12.58 19.92 -26.81
C ARG A 16 13.14 19.21 -25.57
N ARG A 17 13.33 19.93 -24.45
CA ARG A 17 13.86 19.36 -23.19
C ARG A 17 12.79 18.69 -22.32
N PHE A 18 11.60 19.27 -22.23
CA PHE A 18 10.58 18.94 -21.24
C PHE A 18 9.23 18.54 -21.86
N GLY A 19 8.98 18.88 -23.11
CA GLY A 19 7.75 18.58 -23.85
C GLY A 19 7.83 17.31 -24.70
N ARG A 20 8.62 16.29 -24.32
CA ARG A 20 8.73 15.04 -25.10
C ARG A 20 7.65 14.03 -24.69
N PRO A 21 6.51 13.96 -25.41
CA PRO A 21 5.41 13.08 -25.05
C PRO A 21 5.84 11.60 -24.99
N ASP A 22 6.77 11.20 -25.85
CA ASP A 22 7.30 9.84 -25.90
C ASP A 22 7.97 9.39 -24.60
N ILE A 23 8.67 10.30 -23.90
CA ILE A 23 9.33 9.95 -22.63
C ILE A 23 8.28 9.79 -21.54
N VAL A 24 7.30 10.70 -21.49
CA VAL A 24 6.19 10.65 -20.54
C VAL A 24 5.39 9.36 -20.72
N ILE A 25 5.03 9.03 -21.96
CA ILE A 25 4.30 7.80 -22.28
C ILE A 25 5.14 6.56 -21.89
N ARG A 26 6.43 6.51 -22.25
CA ARG A 26 7.31 5.38 -21.88
C ARG A 26 7.45 5.21 -20.37
N THR A 27 7.65 6.29 -19.63
CA THR A 27 7.76 6.20 -18.16
C THR A 27 6.46 5.72 -17.52
N LEU A 28 5.30 6.09 -18.06
CA LEU A 28 4.01 5.60 -17.59
C LEU A 28 3.77 4.14 -17.98
N ILE A 29 4.18 3.72 -19.19
CA ILE A 29 4.18 2.31 -19.59
C ILE A 29 5.03 1.51 -18.59
N GLU A 30 6.25 1.96 -18.30
CA GLU A 30 7.10 1.31 -17.30
C GLU A 30 6.45 1.27 -15.91
N LYS A 31 5.75 2.33 -15.51
CA LYS A 31 5.01 2.34 -14.24
C LYS A 31 3.93 1.27 -14.23
N ALA A 32 3.13 1.17 -15.29
CA ALA A 32 2.12 0.12 -15.44
C ALA A 32 2.74 -1.30 -15.46
N ARG A 33 3.93 -1.44 -16.07
CA ARG A 33 4.75 -2.67 -16.04
C ARG A 33 5.34 -2.99 -14.67
N LYS A 34 5.61 -2.00 -13.84
CA LYS A 34 6.09 -2.19 -12.45
C LYS A 34 4.95 -2.40 -11.45
N THR A 35 3.71 -2.02 -11.80
CA THR A 35 2.55 -2.26 -10.93
C THR A 35 2.40 -3.77 -10.65
N PRO A 36 2.31 -4.18 -9.37
CA PRO A 36 2.22 -5.59 -9.01
C PRO A 36 0.95 -6.20 -9.59
N SER A 37 1.04 -7.48 -9.96
CA SER A 37 -0.13 -8.25 -10.39
C SER A 37 -1.19 -8.24 -9.27
N PRO A 38 -2.43 -7.78 -9.56
CA PRO A 38 -3.48 -7.76 -8.57
C PRO A 38 -3.79 -9.20 -8.14
N LYS A 39 -3.59 -9.51 -6.86
CA LYS A 39 -3.89 -10.82 -6.31
C LYS A 39 -5.40 -10.92 -6.02
N GLU A 40 -5.94 -12.11 -6.23
CA GLU A 40 -7.38 -12.41 -6.14
C GLU A 40 -8.00 -12.05 -4.78
N ALA A 41 -7.22 -12.12 -3.70
CA ALA A 41 -7.66 -11.84 -2.33
C ALA A 41 -7.63 -10.33 -1.96
N LYS A 42 -7.07 -9.45 -2.79
CA LYS A 42 -6.91 -8.02 -2.48
C LYS A 42 -7.50 -7.15 -3.58
N LEU A 43 -8.79 -6.85 -3.46
CA LEU A 43 -9.53 -6.00 -4.40
C LEU A 43 -8.92 -4.59 -4.53
N GLU A 44 -8.28 -4.07 -3.47
CA GLU A 44 -7.53 -2.80 -3.49
C GLU A 44 -6.40 -2.79 -4.52
N MET A 45 -5.70 -3.91 -4.71
CA MET A 45 -4.65 -4.01 -5.72
C MET A 45 -5.22 -3.93 -7.14
N LEU A 46 -6.43 -4.45 -7.35
CA LEU A 46 -7.14 -4.36 -8.62
C LEU A 46 -7.55 -2.92 -8.92
N ILE A 47 -8.04 -2.19 -7.93
CA ILE A 47 -8.39 -0.76 -8.05
C ILE A 47 -7.13 0.06 -8.39
N THR A 48 -6.02 -0.17 -7.69
CA THR A 48 -4.76 0.52 -7.94
C THR A 48 -4.21 0.22 -9.34
N PHE A 49 -4.31 -1.04 -9.78
CA PHE A 49 -3.93 -1.43 -11.14
C PHE A 49 -4.83 -0.76 -12.20
N SER A 50 -6.15 -0.75 -11.99
CA SER A 50 -7.11 -0.07 -12.86
C SER A 50 -6.79 1.42 -12.99
N ASN A 51 -6.59 2.12 -11.87
CA ASN A 51 -6.22 3.54 -11.85
C ASN A 51 -4.91 3.82 -12.58
N ALA A 52 -3.92 2.92 -12.48
CA ALA A 52 -2.66 3.06 -13.21
C ALA A 52 -2.85 2.93 -14.73
N VAL A 53 -3.67 1.99 -15.19
CA VAL A 53 -4.00 1.80 -16.61
C VAL A 53 -4.87 2.94 -17.15
N GLN A 54 -5.83 3.42 -16.37
CA GLN A 54 -6.65 4.59 -16.70
C GLN A 54 -5.80 5.85 -16.85
N ASN A 55 -4.89 6.11 -15.91
CA ASN A 55 -3.96 7.24 -16.00
C ASN A 55 -3.05 7.14 -17.23
N LEU A 56 -2.57 5.94 -17.57
CA LEU A 56 -1.77 5.70 -18.77
C LEU A 56 -2.54 6.09 -20.03
N VAL A 57 -3.78 5.61 -20.19
CA VAL A 57 -4.63 5.91 -21.36
C VAL A 57 -5.01 7.39 -21.40
N ALA A 58 -5.35 8.00 -20.26
CA ALA A 58 -5.67 9.42 -20.18
C ALA A 58 -4.51 10.29 -20.67
N ILE A 59 -3.29 10.00 -20.23
CA ILE A 59 -2.10 10.75 -20.65
C ILE A 59 -1.76 10.47 -22.13
N MET A 60 -1.90 9.24 -22.60
CA MET A 60 -1.75 8.94 -24.03
C MET A 60 -2.73 9.74 -24.89
N ARG A 61 -3.99 9.90 -24.45
CA ARG A 61 -4.99 10.72 -25.15
C ARG A 61 -4.61 12.20 -25.17
N ILE A 62 -4.22 12.76 -24.02
CA ILE A 62 -3.79 14.17 -23.90
C ILE A 62 -2.61 14.46 -24.82
N LEU A 63 -1.65 13.54 -24.88
CA LEU A 63 -0.43 13.68 -25.68
C LEU A 63 -0.59 13.24 -27.14
N LYS A 64 -1.82 12.90 -27.57
CA LYS A 64 -2.14 12.40 -28.93
C LYS A 64 -1.29 11.19 -29.36
N GLY A 65 -0.91 10.34 -28.40
CA GLY A 65 -0.09 9.14 -28.61
C GLY A 65 -0.86 7.96 -29.18
N THR A 66 -1.61 8.15 -30.26
CA THR A 66 -2.51 7.12 -30.85
C THR A 66 -1.78 5.83 -31.24
N ALA A 67 -0.53 5.94 -31.73
CA ALA A 67 0.29 4.78 -32.08
C ALA A 67 0.58 3.86 -30.87
N TYR A 68 0.74 4.43 -29.67
CA TYR A 68 0.95 3.64 -28.45
C TYR A 68 -0.34 3.00 -27.94
N MET A 69 -1.50 3.61 -28.18
CA MET A 69 -2.82 3.07 -27.79
C MET A 69 -3.25 1.87 -28.62
N LEU A 70 -2.78 1.81 -29.88
CA LEU A 70 -3.05 0.71 -30.81
C LEU A 70 -2.06 -0.46 -30.66
N ASN A 71 -1.10 -0.39 -29.73
CA ASN A 71 -0.12 -1.45 -29.55
C ASN A 71 -0.77 -2.69 -28.90
N PRO A 72 -0.92 -3.81 -29.63
CA PRO A 72 -1.54 -5.02 -29.08
C PRO A 72 -0.65 -5.70 -28.04
N GLU A 73 0.68 -5.65 -28.17
CA GLU A 73 1.62 -6.28 -27.23
C GLU A 73 1.51 -5.67 -25.84
N LEU A 74 1.38 -4.34 -25.76
CA LEU A 74 1.20 -3.65 -24.48
C LEU A 74 -0.12 -4.06 -23.81
N THR A 75 -1.18 -4.23 -24.61
CA THR A 75 -2.49 -4.67 -24.11
C THR A 75 -2.41 -6.09 -23.58
N GLU A 76 -1.80 -7.02 -24.32
CA GLU A 76 -1.59 -8.39 -23.89
C GLU A 76 -0.72 -8.49 -22.64
N GLU A 77 0.35 -7.70 -22.55
CA GLU A 77 1.23 -7.65 -21.38
C GLU A 77 0.46 -7.22 -20.12
N LEU A 78 -0.38 -6.19 -20.22
CA LEU A 78 -1.20 -5.73 -19.09
C LEU A 78 -2.28 -6.75 -18.72
N VAL A 79 -2.91 -7.40 -19.69
CA VAL A 79 -3.85 -8.51 -19.46
C VAL A 79 -3.16 -9.70 -18.81
N SER A 80 -1.90 -9.99 -19.17
CA SER A 80 -1.11 -11.09 -18.62
C SER A 80 -0.92 -10.98 -17.09
N LYS A 81 -1.00 -9.76 -16.55
CA LYS A 81 -0.90 -9.48 -15.10
C LYS A 81 -2.18 -9.75 -14.33
N LEU A 82 -3.31 -9.90 -15.00
CA LEU A 82 -4.58 -10.14 -14.33
C LEU A 82 -4.66 -11.60 -13.80
N PRO A 83 -5.42 -11.84 -12.72
CA PRO A 83 -5.82 -13.18 -12.30
C PRO A 83 -6.51 -13.96 -13.43
N SER A 84 -6.37 -15.29 -13.41
CA SER A 84 -6.92 -16.18 -14.45
C SER A 84 -8.42 -16.00 -14.67
N HIS A 85 -9.21 -15.78 -13.61
CA HIS A 85 -10.64 -15.55 -13.74
C HIS A 85 -10.96 -14.23 -14.45
N LEU A 86 -10.16 -13.17 -14.22
CA LEU A 86 -10.31 -11.88 -14.89
C LEU A 86 -9.87 -11.96 -16.35
N LYS A 87 -8.80 -12.69 -16.66
CA LYS A 87 -8.38 -12.96 -18.04
C LYS A 87 -9.49 -13.62 -18.86
N LEU A 88 -10.17 -14.61 -18.29
CA LEU A 88 -11.28 -15.29 -18.94
C LEU A 88 -12.48 -14.34 -19.15
N LYS A 89 -12.80 -13.50 -18.16
CA LYS A 89 -13.84 -12.47 -18.31
C LYS A 89 -13.48 -11.44 -19.38
N TRP A 90 -12.22 -11.02 -19.44
CA TRP A 90 -11.71 -10.14 -20.48
C TRP A 90 -11.80 -10.78 -21.87
N GLY A 91 -11.40 -12.05 -22.03
CA GLY A 91 -11.55 -12.78 -23.29
C GLY A 91 -13.01 -12.84 -23.76
N LYS A 92 -13.95 -13.08 -22.85
CA LYS A 92 -15.39 -13.03 -23.16
C LYS A 92 -15.88 -11.64 -23.58
N PHE A 93 -15.28 -10.58 -23.05
CA PHE A 93 -15.57 -9.21 -23.46
C PHE A 93 -15.03 -8.93 -24.86
N VAL A 94 -13.79 -9.33 -25.13
CA VAL A 94 -13.15 -9.19 -26.45
C VAL A 94 -13.94 -9.88 -27.55
N LEU A 95 -14.45 -11.10 -27.31
CA LEU A 95 -15.26 -11.84 -28.29
C LEU A 95 -16.56 -11.12 -28.70
N LYS A 96 -17.04 -10.17 -27.90
CA LYS A 96 -18.25 -9.38 -28.21
C LYS A 96 -17.92 -8.11 -28.99
N GLN A 97 -16.65 -7.76 -29.12
CA GLN A 97 -16.23 -6.53 -29.77
C GLN A 97 -16.00 -6.78 -31.26
N SER A 98 -16.53 -5.89 -32.11
CA SER A 98 -16.38 -5.97 -33.57
C SER A 98 -15.13 -5.26 -34.08
N ASP A 99 -14.54 -4.39 -33.27
CA ASP A 99 -13.41 -3.53 -33.62
C ASP A 99 -12.08 -4.08 -33.08
N PRO A 100 -10.93 -3.68 -33.66
CA PRO A 100 -9.62 -4.01 -33.09
C PRO A 100 -9.54 -3.55 -31.64
N ILE A 101 -9.15 -4.48 -30.77
CA ILE A 101 -9.02 -4.22 -29.34
C ILE A 101 -7.89 -3.24 -29.09
N THR A 102 -8.22 -2.13 -28.44
CA THR A 102 -7.26 -1.10 -28.05
C THR A 102 -7.05 -1.08 -26.55
N LEU A 103 -5.97 -0.42 -26.11
CA LEU A 103 -5.69 -0.23 -24.70
C LEU A 103 -6.80 0.53 -23.95
N GLU A 104 -7.56 1.36 -24.66
CA GLU A 104 -8.72 2.09 -24.13
C GLU A 104 -9.87 1.15 -23.76
N HIS A 105 -10.12 0.12 -24.57
CA HIS A 105 -11.10 -0.91 -24.23
C HIS A 105 -10.72 -1.64 -22.95
N LEU A 106 -9.43 -1.95 -22.78
CA LEU A 106 -8.92 -2.57 -21.55
C LEU A 106 -9.11 -1.66 -20.34
N ALA A 107 -8.77 -0.39 -20.48
CA ALA A 107 -8.94 0.59 -19.41
C ALA A 107 -10.41 0.71 -18.99
N ASN A 108 -11.33 0.91 -19.93
CA ASN A 108 -12.77 1.04 -19.65
C ASN A 108 -13.35 -0.22 -19.01
N TRP A 109 -12.93 -1.39 -19.48
CA TRP A 109 -13.35 -2.65 -18.87
C TRP A 109 -12.81 -2.79 -17.44
N LEU A 110 -11.53 -2.49 -17.20
CA LEU A 110 -10.92 -2.54 -15.87
C LEU A 110 -11.57 -1.57 -14.90
N ASP A 111 -11.97 -0.38 -15.37
CA ASP A 111 -12.67 0.61 -14.56
C ASP A 111 -14.01 0.07 -14.05
N ASN A 112 -14.80 -0.55 -14.94
CA ASN A 112 -16.06 -1.20 -14.54
C ASN A 112 -15.83 -2.32 -13.52
N VAL A 113 -14.79 -3.14 -13.71
CA VAL A 113 -14.45 -4.22 -12.77
C VAL A 113 -13.98 -3.63 -11.43
N ALA A 114 -13.18 -2.56 -11.45
CA ALA A 114 -12.71 -1.88 -10.25
C ALA A 114 -13.86 -1.20 -9.49
N ASN A 115 -14.80 -0.56 -10.19
CA ASN A 115 -16.00 0.04 -9.60
C ASN A 115 -16.88 -1.03 -8.93
N ALA A 116 -17.09 -2.17 -9.58
CA ALA A 116 -17.78 -3.30 -8.97
C ALA A 116 -17.04 -3.82 -7.72
N ALA A 117 -15.71 -3.91 -7.79
CA ALA A 117 -14.88 -4.30 -6.65
C ALA A 117 -14.99 -3.31 -5.49
N SER A 118 -15.00 -2.00 -5.76
CA SER A 118 -15.15 -0.93 -4.77
C SER A 118 -16.50 -0.97 -4.04
N ILE A 119 -17.57 -1.40 -4.71
CA ILE A 119 -18.89 -1.56 -4.08
C ILE A 119 -18.90 -2.77 -3.13
N THR A 120 -18.22 -3.85 -3.51
CA THR A 120 -18.19 -5.10 -2.72
C THR A 120 -17.14 -5.09 -1.61
N SER A 121 -16.10 -4.29 -1.75
CA SER A 121 -15.07 -4.10 -0.74
C SER A 121 -15.57 -3.04 0.24
N SER A 122 -15.50 -3.30 1.54
CA SER A 122 -15.69 -2.24 2.55
C SER A 122 -14.52 -1.26 2.46
N PHE A 123 -14.56 -0.36 1.49
CA PHE A 123 -13.44 0.52 1.17
C PHE A 123 -13.36 1.65 2.21
N VAL A 124 -12.34 1.60 3.05
CA VAL A 124 -11.84 2.76 3.82
C VAL A 124 -10.71 3.35 2.98
N PHE A 125 -10.82 4.63 2.66
CA PHE A 125 -9.77 5.36 1.92
C PHE A 125 -8.53 5.46 2.84
N GLU A 126 -7.58 4.53 2.71
CA GLU A 126 -6.25 4.72 3.29
C GLU A 126 -5.55 5.79 2.45
N THR A 127 -5.63 7.04 2.92
CA THR A 127 -4.77 8.10 2.42
C THR A 127 -3.33 7.70 2.72
N ASP A 128 -2.47 7.79 1.69
CA ASP A 128 -1.04 7.48 1.72
C ASP A 128 -0.34 8.12 2.94
N SER A 129 -0.33 7.39 4.06
CA SER A 129 0.53 7.68 5.19
C SER A 129 1.87 7.03 4.87
N LYS A 130 2.84 7.89 4.58
CA LYS A 130 4.30 7.69 4.38
C LYS A 130 4.84 6.28 4.71
N PRO A 131 5.84 5.78 3.94
CA PRO A 131 6.36 4.43 4.10
C PRO A 131 7.02 4.22 5.47
N GLY A 132 6.26 3.65 6.40
CA GLY A 132 6.75 3.14 7.67
C GLY A 132 7.41 1.78 7.46
N TYR A 133 8.73 1.74 7.65
CA TYR A 133 9.59 0.57 7.90
C TYR A 133 8.92 -0.81 7.87
N LYS A 134 9.33 -1.66 6.91
CA LYS A 134 9.07 -3.10 6.94
C LYS A 134 9.68 -3.68 8.22
N LYS A 135 8.85 -4.16 9.15
CA LYS A 135 9.32 -5.08 10.20
C LYS A 135 9.47 -6.46 9.57
N ASP A 136 10.70 -6.95 9.59
CA ASP A 136 11.12 -8.30 9.25
C ASP A 136 10.38 -9.29 10.15
N ASP A 137 9.41 -10.01 9.58
CA ASP A 137 8.59 -11.00 10.27
C ASP A 137 9.35 -12.34 10.33
N ARG A 138 10.49 -12.33 11.01
CA ARG A 138 11.19 -13.53 11.45
C ARG A 138 10.90 -13.70 12.92
N PHE A 139 9.89 -14.51 13.27
CA PHE A 139 9.88 -15.42 14.44
C PHE A 139 8.46 -15.98 14.67
N LYS A 140 8.07 -16.97 13.87
CA LYS A 140 7.13 -18.02 14.31
C LYS A 140 7.56 -19.37 13.74
N LYS A 141 8.40 -20.08 14.47
CA LYS A 141 8.43 -21.54 14.44
C LYS A 141 8.18 -22.04 15.86
N LYS A 142 7.08 -22.77 16.06
CA LYS A 142 6.85 -23.61 17.24
C LYS A 142 7.93 -24.71 17.27
N PRO A 143 8.45 -25.13 18.43
CA PRO A 143 9.22 -26.35 18.50
C PRO A 143 8.29 -27.56 18.63
N GLU A 144 8.48 -28.55 17.75
CA GLU A 144 8.10 -29.94 18.01
C GLU A 144 9.15 -30.54 18.95
N THR A 145 8.71 -31.09 20.06
CA THR A 145 9.56 -31.72 21.08
C THR A 145 9.93 -33.12 20.62
N VAL A 146 11.22 -33.39 20.42
CA VAL A 146 11.77 -34.75 20.29
C VAL A 146 12.70 -34.99 21.48
N LEU A 147 12.45 -36.07 22.21
CA LEU A 147 13.18 -36.51 23.39
C LEU A 147 14.49 -37.21 22.97
N THR A 148 15.63 -36.70 23.44
CA THR A 148 16.88 -37.48 23.56
C THR A 148 17.59 -37.11 24.86
N VAL A 149 17.87 -38.15 25.66
CA VAL A 149 18.59 -38.13 26.93
C VAL A 149 20.09 -38.10 26.67
N THR A 150 20.82 -37.19 27.31
CA THR A 150 22.20 -37.39 27.80
C THR A 150 22.52 -36.43 28.93
N GLU A 151 23.27 -36.94 29.91
CA GLU A 151 23.62 -36.38 31.21
C GLU A 151 24.69 -35.27 31.14
N ASP A 152 24.72 -34.48 32.23
CA ASP A 152 25.79 -33.62 32.74
C ASP A 152 26.22 -32.35 31.99
N ALA A 153 25.80 -31.19 32.53
CA ALA A 153 26.73 -30.18 33.07
C ALA A 153 25.99 -29.08 33.84
N ARG A 154 26.54 -28.75 35.00
CA ARG A 154 25.98 -27.88 36.04
C ARG A 154 26.02 -26.39 35.67
N ALA A 155 25.05 -25.69 36.25
CA ALA A 155 25.12 -24.33 36.79
C ALA A 155 25.34 -23.15 35.83
N ASN A 156 24.24 -22.47 35.49
CA ASN A 156 24.03 -21.06 35.84
C ASN A 156 22.59 -20.62 35.48
N SER A 157 21.65 -21.00 36.34
CA SER A 157 20.33 -20.37 36.39
C SER A 157 20.45 -19.01 37.10
N VAL A 158 20.59 -17.93 36.33
CA VAL A 158 20.25 -16.60 36.83
C VAL A 158 18.73 -16.46 36.68
N PRO A 159 17.95 -16.33 37.76
CA PRO A 159 16.53 -16.05 37.65
C PRO A 159 16.40 -14.60 37.18
N GLN A 160 15.93 -14.40 35.95
CA GLN A 160 15.48 -13.09 35.51
C GLN A 160 14.23 -12.77 36.34
N GLN A 161 14.44 -12.04 37.44
CA GLN A 161 13.37 -11.53 38.27
C GLN A 161 12.36 -10.81 37.38
N GLU A 162 11.15 -11.37 37.29
CA GLU A 162 9.97 -10.62 36.91
C GLU A 162 9.80 -9.48 37.92
N MET A 163 10.38 -8.33 37.59
CA MET A 163 10.06 -7.08 38.25
C MET A 163 8.60 -6.80 37.89
N LEU A 164 7.68 -7.29 38.73
CA LEU A 164 6.27 -6.91 38.73
C LEU A 164 6.20 -5.39 38.85
N LYS A 165 6.24 -4.70 37.70
CA LYS A 165 6.20 -3.24 37.64
C LYS A 165 4.87 -2.81 38.25
N LYS A 166 4.94 -2.18 39.43
CA LYS A 166 3.79 -1.61 40.11
C LYS A 166 3.07 -0.69 39.14
N CYS A 167 1.75 -0.86 39.01
CA CYS A 167 0.96 0.06 38.20
C CYS A 167 1.04 1.45 38.82
N HIS A 168 1.64 2.44 38.15
CA HIS A 168 1.79 3.79 38.70
C HIS A 168 0.45 4.55 38.83
N ILE A 169 -0.63 4.02 38.25
CA ILE A 169 -1.96 4.61 38.29
C ILE A 169 -2.67 4.23 39.61
N CYS A 170 -2.66 2.95 39.99
CA CYS A 170 -3.36 2.45 41.18
C CYS A 170 -2.42 1.87 42.26
N GLU A 171 -1.11 1.96 42.08
CA GLU A 171 -0.02 1.53 42.97
C GLU A 171 -0.01 0.03 43.35
N LYS A 172 -0.86 -0.77 42.70
CA LYS A 172 -0.93 -2.23 42.87
C LYS A 172 0.02 -2.95 41.91
N SER A 173 0.69 -3.98 42.40
CA SER A 173 1.70 -4.79 41.68
C SER A 173 1.14 -5.88 40.77
N SER A 174 -0.17 -5.88 40.50
CA SER A 174 -0.85 -7.03 39.87
C SER A 174 -1.12 -6.87 38.37
N HIS A 175 -0.83 -5.72 37.74
CA HIS A 175 -1.09 -5.54 36.31
C HIS A 175 -0.23 -4.46 35.64
N PRO A 176 0.02 -4.60 34.32
CA PRO A 176 0.57 -3.52 33.50
C PRO A 176 -0.43 -2.37 33.34
N PRO A 177 0.03 -1.12 33.17
CA PRO A 177 -0.83 0.09 33.14
C PRO A 177 -1.90 0.05 32.04
N ASP A 178 -1.64 -0.68 30.95
CA ASP A 178 -2.59 -0.92 29.83
C ASP A 178 -3.89 -1.62 30.28
N LYS A 179 -3.78 -2.47 31.31
CA LYS A 179 -4.91 -3.23 31.88
C LYS A 179 -5.45 -2.64 33.18
N CYS A 180 -5.06 -1.42 33.55
CA CYS A 180 -5.56 -0.79 34.77
C CYS A 180 -7.07 -0.48 34.66
N THR A 181 -7.88 -1.06 35.54
CA THR A 181 -9.33 -0.81 35.55
C THR A 181 -9.67 0.60 35.99
N GLU A 182 -8.84 1.22 36.82
CA GLU A 182 -9.05 2.59 37.28
C GLU A 182 -8.97 3.57 36.10
N ILE A 183 -7.91 3.55 35.28
CA ILE A 183 -7.84 4.46 34.12
C ILE A 183 -8.98 4.25 33.13
N LYS A 184 -9.44 2.99 32.95
CA LYS A 184 -10.55 2.67 32.04
C LYS A 184 -11.90 3.24 32.51
N LYS A 185 -12.07 3.48 33.82
CA LYS A 185 -13.30 4.05 34.39
C LYS A 185 -13.37 5.58 34.31
N LEU A 186 -12.23 6.28 34.26
CA LEU A 186 -12.21 7.74 34.18
C LEU A 186 -12.56 8.25 32.77
N THR A 187 -13.14 9.44 32.71
CA THR A 187 -13.40 10.18 31.47
C THR A 187 -12.10 10.65 30.82
N VAL A 188 -12.14 11.01 29.54
CA VAL A 188 -10.93 11.38 28.76
C VAL A 188 -10.19 12.54 29.44
N ASP A 189 -10.87 13.64 29.78
CA ASP A 189 -10.28 14.80 30.47
C ASP A 189 -9.64 14.45 31.81
N GLU A 190 -10.27 13.57 32.59
CA GLU A 190 -9.72 13.16 33.88
C GLU A 190 -8.49 12.26 33.72
N ARG A 191 -8.41 11.45 32.65
CA ARG A 191 -7.19 10.69 32.31
C ARG A 191 -6.04 11.63 31.98
N TRP A 192 -6.28 12.66 31.19
CA TRP A 192 -5.27 13.67 30.85
C TRP A 192 -4.75 14.39 32.11
N LYS A 193 -5.64 14.78 33.02
CA LYS A 193 -5.25 15.39 34.31
C LYS A 193 -4.44 14.43 35.18
N LEU A 194 -4.83 13.15 35.25
CA LEU A 194 -4.16 12.16 36.08
C LEU A 194 -2.77 11.79 35.55
N VAL A 195 -2.63 11.65 34.23
CA VAL A 195 -1.34 11.38 33.56
C VAL A 195 -0.38 12.57 33.73
N SER A 196 -0.88 13.80 33.58
CA SER A 196 -0.10 15.03 33.83
C SER A 196 0.33 15.16 35.30
N ASN A 197 -0.58 14.96 36.26
CA ASN A 197 -0.29 15.08 37.69
C ASN A 197 0.72 14.02 38.18
N LYS A 198 0.67 12.80 37.64
CA LYS A 198 1.59 11.72 38.02
C LYS A 198 2.88 11.68 37.17
N SER A 199 3.06 12.66 36.28
CA SER A 199 4.19 12.78 35.34
C SER A 199 4.44 11.49 34.54
N LEU A 200 3.35 10.90 34.03
CA LEU A 200 3.40 9.69 33.21
C LEU A 200 3.43 10.07 31.72
N CYS A 201 4.08 9.25 30.90
CA CYS A 201 4.01 9.43 29.45
C CYS A 201 2.57 9.23 28.94
N PHE A 202 2.08 10.17 28.12
CA PHE A 202 0.75 10.08 27.51
C PHE A 202 0.58 8.87 26.56
N HIS A 203 1.67 8.31 26.07
CA HIS A 203 1.64 7.17 25.15
C HIS A 203 1.82 5.82 25.85
N CYS A 204 2.80 5.68 26.75
CA CYS A 204 3.11 4.39 27.37
C CYS A 204 2.68 4.28 28.84
N LEU A 205 2.14 5.34 29.45
CA LEU A 205 1.65 5.38 30.84
C LEU A 205 2.69 4.93 31.89
N GLN A 206 3.98 5.02 31.53
CA GLN A 206 5.12 4.74 32.39
C GLN A 206 5.78 6.06 32.81
N LYS A 207 6.49 6.04 33.96
CA LYS A 207 7.39 7.13 34.34
C LYS A 207 8.66 7.03 33.48
N GLY A 208 9.07 8.17 32.92
CA GLY A 208 10.38 8.34 32.30
C GLY A 208 11.46 8.55 33.34
#